data_AF-A0A8S0VMS5-F1
#
_entry.id   AF-A0A8S0VMS5-F1
#
_cell.length_a   1.000
_cell.length_b   1.000
_cell.length_c   1.000
_cell.angle_alpha   90.00
_cell.angle_beta   90.00
_cell.angle_gamma   90.00
#
_symmetry.space_group_name_H-M   'P 1'
#
loop_
_entity.id
_entity.type
_entity.pdbx_description
1 polymer ?
#
loop_
_entity_poly.entity_id
_entity_poly.type
_entity_poly.pdbx_seq_one_letter_code
_entity_poly.pdbx_strand_id
1 'polypeptide(L)'
;MKACTLSHSKTIFHSDLVISRVNIHLTPRPLPPGPVCDSMFFPLHQLHLSLYKKKYSFLVGLPQPQLTHSTPLYHRLHQTFFCTLSLSRPSAMIAALLFSLSLFSALAPSLSQRPRDVRINCGSTEKSTIDGVEWLPDTGYISSGTPKNVTTKDLLRTLATVRTFPLKNNLFKKFCYEIPVVPDRTTKYMVRTAYFYGEIGGYSNPRPPVFDQIVDGTLWAVVNTTEDYMNGNFIYYEGIFKPTGKNLSVCLAANTYTDSDPFISSLEVVPLWDQLYNSTDFHTYALSLVARHSFGFRGSIIKYPDDQFDRYWVPFGESNSPSLSSENVSVPGIWNLPPVRVFQTRLTKEQPEPLLLMWPPAYLPNSTYYVALYFADDRVSTSSRMFDITINGITYYNNLSVTPAGVVVFANQWPLSGLTNIALTPSTGSSIGPLINAGEVFQVLTVGGKTLARDVVAMEGLKKSFQNPPVDWNGDPCLPRQYSWTGVTCSEGPRIRIVTLNMTGMGLSGLISPYISKMTALTTILLGNNSLSGTIPDLSSLKGLTILHLEDNRLGGHIPPLLGNLKNLRELFVYNNNLTGQVPSNISGKPGLDLR
;
A
#
# COMPACT_ATOMS: atom_id res chain seq x y z
N MET A 1 -21.05 4.03 68.91
CA MET A 1 -21.94 5.19 69.14
C MET A 1 -22.30 5.84 67.80
N LYS A 2 -23.15 6.87 67.82
CA LYS A 2 -23.58 7.75 66.71
C LYS A 2 -22.43 8.26 65.79
N ALA A 3 -22.64 8.68 64.52
CA ALA A 3 -23.81 8.57 63.62
C ALA A 3 -23.50 9.07 62.16
N CYS A 4 -24.47 8.85 61.26
CA CYS A 4 -24.80 9.62 60.04
C CYS A 4 -23.92 9.53 58.77
N THR A 5 -24.52 10.01 57.67
CA THR A 5 -24.20 9.76 56.25
C THR A 5 -24.32 11.05 55.40
N LEU A 6 -24.18 10.91 54.06
CA LEU A 6 -24.21 11.91 52.97
C LEU A 6 -22.89 12.71 52.80
N SER A 7 -22.30 12.94 51.61
CA SER A 7 -22.73 13.03 50.19
C SER A 7 -23.01 14.46 49.69
N HIS A 8 -22.09 15.04 48.91
CA HIS A 8 -22.31 15.49 47.51
C HIS A 8 -21.04 16.07 46.84
N SER A 9 -21.15 16.44 45.56
CA SER A 9 -20.06 16.95 44.70
C SER A 9 -20.13 18.46 44.42
N LYS A 10 -18.97 19.05 44.06
CA LYS A 10 -18.74 20.24 43.19
C LYS A 10 -17.21 20.31 42.93
N THR A 11 -16.65 20.30 41.71
CA THR A 11 -16.74 21.16 40.49
C THR A 11 -16.00 22.51 40.62
N ILE A 12 -15.22 22.86 39.57
CA ILE A 12 -14.69 24.20 39.15
C ILE A 12 -13.16 24.47 39.32
N PHE A 13 -12.43 24.30 38.19
CA PHE A 13 -11.37 25.15 37.56
C PHE A 13 -9.97 25.48 38.16
N HIS A 14 -9.07 25.80 37.19
CA HIS A 14 -7.68 26.30 37.27
C HIS A 14 -6.61 25.31 37.80
N SER A 15 -5.33 25.40 37.39
CA SER A 15 -4.59 26.57 36.85
C SER A 15 -3.60 26.25 35.71
N ASP A 16 -3.05 27.33 35.15
CA ASP A 16 -2.19 27.43 33.97
C ASP A 16 -0.80 26.78 34.11
N LEU A 17 -0.15 26.48 32.97
CA LEU A 17 1.30 26.27 32.93
C LEU A 17 1.98 27.26 31.98
N VAL A 18 2.98 27.97 32.49
CA VAL A 18 3.68 29.06 31.79
C VAL A 18 4.69 28.49 30.79
N ILE A 19 4.60 28.91 29.52
CA ILE A 19 5.68 28.77 28.54
C ILE A 19 6.42 30.09 28.42
N SER A 20 7.72 30.07 28.71
CA SER A 20 8.60 31.24 28.64
C SER A 20 8.88 31.65 27.18
N ARG A 21 8.75 32.95 26.89
CA ARG A 21 9.12 33.52 25.59
C ARG A 21 10.64 33.69 25.51
N VAL A 22 11.28 33.02 24.54
CA VAL A 22 12.62 33.40 24.08
C VAL A 22 12.47 34.37 22.91
N ASN A 23 12.76 35.65 23.14
CA ASN A 23 12.82 36.65 22.06
C ASN A 23 14.11 36.45 21.25
N ILE A 24 13.98 36.27 19.93
CA ILE A 24 15.10 36.42 19.00
C ILE A 24 14.76 37.59 18.07
N HIS A 25 15.44 38.73 18.26
CA HIS A 25 15.39 39.84 17.31
C HIS A 25 16.27 39.53 16.10
N LEU A 26 15.68 39.51 14.91
CA LEU A 26 16.40 39.61 13.64
C LEU A 26 16.09 40.97 13.02
N THR A 27 17.11 41.80 12.85
CA THR A 27 17.01 43.12 12.23
C THR A 27 17.51 43.06 10.78
N PRO A 28 16.74 43.54 9.79
CA PRO A 28 17.21 43.63 8.42
C PRO A 28 18.14 44.85 8.24
N ARG A 29 19.20 44.69 7.44
CA ARG A 29 19.95 45.80 6.83
C ARG A 29 19.95 45.67 5.30
N PRO A 30 19.96 46.79 4.55
CA PRO A 30 19.78 46.79 3.10
C PRO A 30 21.09 46.53 2.33
N LEU A 31 20.93 46.18 1.04
CA LEU A 31 21.99 46.14 0.03
C LEU A 31 21.53 46.93 -1.23
N PRO A 32 22.46 47.39 -2.10
CA PRO A 32 22.25 48.56 -2.97
C PRO A 32 21.53 48.29 -4.31
N PRO A 33 21.07 49.35 -5.02
CA PRO A 33 20.18 49.21 -6.19
C PRO A 33 20.86 49.34 -7.57
N GLY A 34 20.19 48.78 -8.59
CA GLY A 34 20.32 49.15 -10.02
C GLY A 34 21.12 48.18 -10.91
N PRO A 35 21.00 48.27 -12.25
CA PRO A 35 20.23 49.24 -13.03
C PRO A 35 18.94 48.67 -13.69
N VAL A 36 18.26 49.51 -14.47
CA VAL A 36 16.97 49.27 -15.17
C VAL A 36 17.19 48.86 -16.63
N CYS A 37 16.22 48.15 -17.22
CA CYS A 37 15.91 48.17 -18.66
C CYS A 37 14.39 48.07 -18.87
N ASP A 38 13.91 48.62 -20.00
CA ASP A 38 12.55 49.15 -20.11
C ASP A 38 11.45 48.21 -20.67
N SER A 39 10.22 48.71 -20.55
CA SER A 39 8.95 48.11 -20.95
C SER A 39 8.73 47.91 -22.45
N MET A 40 7.79 47.03 -22.81
CA MET A 40 6.78 47.32 -23.84
C MET A 40 5.45 46.56 -23.58
N PHE A 41 4.33 47.27 -23.67
CA PHE A 41 2.98 46.74 -23.94
C PHE A 41 2.84 46.53 -25.48
N PHE A 42 1.84 45.90 -26.11
CA PHE A 42 0.41 45.67 -25.78
C PHE A 42 -0.10 44.34 -26.49
N PRO A 43 -1.40 44.04 -26.77
CA PRO A 43 -1.91 42.64 -26.75
C PRO A 43 -2.45 42.10 -28.10
N LEU A 44 -2.87 40.82 -28.13
CA LEU A 44 -4.09 40.37 -28.85
C LEU A 44 -4.52 38.91 -28.55
N HIS A 45 -5.76 38.57 -28.90
CA HIS A 45 -6.35 37.22 -28.91
C HIS A 45 -5.83 36.35 -30.06
N GLN A 46 -5.78 35.01 -29.89
CA GLN A 46 -6.68 34.09 -30.61
C GLN A 46 -6.67 32.64 -30.07
N LEU A 47 -7.66 31.85 -30.52
CA LEU A 47 -7.83 30.42 -30.21
C LEU A 47 -6.97 29.55 -31.14
N HIS A 48 -6.69 28.31 -30.72
CA HIS A 48 -6.97 27.18 -31.62
C HIS A 48 -7.35 25.88 -30.88
N LEU A 49 -8.40 25.20 -31.36
CA LEU A 49 -8.69 23.80 -31.04
C LEU A 49 -8.31 22.90 -32.23
N SER A 50 -7.91 21.65 -31.95
CA SER A 50 -8.03 20.48 -32.85
C SER A 50 -7.59 19.23 -32.08
N LEU A 51 -8.49 18.48 -31.45
CA LEU A 51 -9.21 17.32 -32.00
C LEU A 51 -8.38 16.04 -32.18
N TYR A 52 -8.81 14.96 -31.51
CA TYR A 52 -9.15 13.71 -32.20
C TYR A 52 -10.29 12.98 -31.48
N LYS A 53 -11.23 12.36 -32.23
CA LYS A 53 -12.48 11.81 -31.67
C LYS A 53 -13.07 10.68 -32.53
N LYS A 54 -13.21 9.48 -31.96
CA LYS A 54 -14.06 8.33 -32.37
C LYS A 54 -14.29 7.53 -31.08
N LYS A 55 -15.48 7.32 -30.51
CA LYS A 55 -16.89 7.36 -30.97
C LYS A 55 -17.32 6.18 -31.86
N TYR A 56 -17.91 5.17 -31.21
CA TYR A 56 -18.90 4.26 -31.81
C TYR A 56 -20.26 4.98 -31.94
N SER A 57 -21.16 4.52 -32.82
CA SER A 57 -22.54 5.03 -32.90
C SER A 57 -23.48 3.96 -33.47
N PHE A 58 -24.71 3.90 -32.96
CA PHE A 58 -25.82 3.16 -33.55
C PHE A 58 -26.42 3.91 -34.76
N LEU A 59 -27.22 3.22 -35.58
CA LEU A 59 -27.76 3.67 -36.86
C LEU A 59 -29.29 3.67 -36.89
N VAL A 60 -29.89 4.74 -37.42
CA VAL A 60 -31.27 4.82 -37.95
C VAL A 60 -31.28 5.86 -39.07
N GLY A 61 -31.99 5.62 -40.19
CA GLY A 61 -32.39 6.67 -41.13
C GLY A 61 -31.67 6.75 -42.49
N LEU A 62 -32.38 6.26 -43.53
CA LEU A 62 -32.17 6.37 -44.98
C LEU A 62 -32.15 7.84 -45.53
N PRO A 63 -31.91 8.13 -46.83
CA PRO A 63 -31.70 7.25 -48.01
C PRO A 63 -30.46 7.60 -48.91
N GLN A 64 -30.32 6.89 -50.06
CA GLN A 64 -29.33 7.13 -51.14
C GLN A 64 -29.80 8.18 -52.18
N PRO A 65 -28.92 8.69 -53.08
CA PRO A 65 -28.57 8.06 -54.38
C PRO A 65 -27.03 7.88 -54.55
N GLN A 66 -26.37 7.17 -55.48
CA GLN A 66 -26.58 6.27 -56.66
C GLN A 66 -25.51 6.64 -57.73
N LEU A 67 -24.96 5.64 -58.45
CA LEU A 67 -24.07 5.76 -59.64
C LEU A 67 -22.64 6.38 -59.40
N THR A 68 -21.55 6.05 -60.11
CA THR A 68 -21.32 5.18 -61.30
C THR A 68 -19.90 4.53 -61.32
N HIS A 69 -19.64 3.63 -62.28
CA HIS A 69 -18.40 2.84 -62.49
C HIS A 69 -17.12 3.64 -62.87
N SER A 70 -15.93 3.08 -62.56
CA SER A 70 -14.95 2.64 -63.60
C SER A 70 -13.67 1.97 -63.03
N THR A 71 -13.07 1.07 -63.80
CA THR A 71 -11.69 0.53 -63.67
C THR A 71 -11.01 0.64 -65.04
N PRO A 72 -9.67 0.79 -65.13
CA PRO A 72 -8.71 -0.33 -65.20
C PRO A 72 -7.49 -0.16 -64.25
N LEU A 73 -6.73 -1.15 -63.80
CA LEU A 73 -6.13 -2.38 -64.38
C LEU A 73 -4.78 -2.12 -65.12
N TYR A 74 -3.66 -2.52 -64.48
CA TYR A 74 -2.38 -2.81 -65.17
C TYR A 74 -1.57 -3.91 -64.45
N HIS A 75 -0.72 -4.63 -65.19
CA HIS A 75 -0.03 -5.87 -64.76
C HIS A 75 1.41 -5.67 -64.25
N ARG A 76 1.89 -6.54 -63.33
CA ARG A 76 2.83 -7.68 -63.59
C ARG A 76 3.14 -8.47 -62.28
N LEU A 77 2.98 -9.81 -62.26
CA LEU A 77 4.00 -10.90 -62.35
C LEU A 77 5.00 -10.96 -61.16
N HIS A 78 5.42 -12.11 -60.61
CA HIS A 78 5.15 -13.53 -60.94
C HIS A 78 5.17 -14.43 -59.66
N GLN A 79 4.73 -15.69 -59.80
CA GLN A 79 4.57 -16.68 -58.70
C GLN A 79 5.81 -17.53 -58.34
N THR A 80 5.67 -18.19 -57.18
CA THR A 80 6.43 -19.30 -56.56
C THR A 80 6.76 -20.51 -57.46
N PHE A 81 7.69 -21.36 -57.00
CA PHE A 81 7.82 -22.76 -57.44
C PHE A 81 7.72 -23.76 -56.27
N PHE A 82 7.20 -24.97 -56.55
CA PHE A 82 6.97 -26.08 -55.62
C PHE A 82 7.03 -27.41 -56.40
N CYS A 83 7.68 -28.46 -55.85
CA CYS A 83 7.74 -29.86 -56.31
C CYS A 83 8.46 -30.68 -55.22
N THR A 84 8.29 -31.98 -54.95
CA THR A 84 7.49 -33.15 -55.44
C THR A 84 7.46 -34.16 -54.27
N LEU A 85 6.65 -35.23 -54.12
CA LEU A 85 5.63 -36.01 -54.85
C LEU A 85 4.77 -36.72 -53.72
N SER A 86 3.84 -37.67 -53.84
CA SER A 86 3.20 -38.52 -54.88
C SER A 86 1.74 -38.84 -54.45
N LEU A 87 1.11 -39.92 -54.96
CA LEU A 87 -0.19 -40.43 -54.49
C LEU A 87 -0.19 -41.95 -54.29
N SER A 88 -1.02 -42.44 -53.35
CA SER A 88 -1.77 -43.71 -53.47
C SER A 88 -3.00 -43.73 -52.53
N ARG A 89 -4.02 -44.50 -52.89
CA ARG A 89 -5.34 -44.71 -52.23
C ARG A 89 -5.68 -46.22 -52.35
N PRO A 90 -6.77 -46.74 -51.74
CA PRO A 90 -7.38 -46.51 -50.42
C PRO A 90 -7.64 -47.85 -49.67
N SER A 91 -8.24 -47.85 -48.46
CA SER A 91 -9.28 -48.85 -48.03
C SER A 91 -9.76 -48.70 -46.58
N ALA A 92 -10.96 -49.23 -46.32
CA ALA A 92 -11.53 -49.73 -45.05
C ALA A 92 -11.56 -48.83 -43.79
N MET A 93 -12.78 -48.37 -43.43
CA MET A 93 -13.48 -48.59 -42.12
C MET A 93 -14.48 -47.46 -41.81
N ILE A 94 -15.69 -47.51 -42.38
CA ILE A 94 -16.82 -46.67 -41.95
C ILE A 94 -17.64 -47.46 -40.92
N ALA A 95 -17.16 -47.49 -39.67
CA ALA A 95 -17.77 -48.28 -38.58
C ALA A 95 -17.51 -47.74 -37.15
N ALA A 96 -17.23 -46.44 -36.99
CA ALA A 96 -16.74 -45.89 -35.71
C ALA A 96 -17.28 -44.49 -35.32
N LEU A 97 -18.40 -44.04 -35.90
CA LEU A 97 -18.84 -42.63 -35.80
C LEU A 97 -20.22 -42.40 -35.13
N LEU A 98 -20.69 -43.36 -34.32
CA LEU A 98 -21.96 -43.26 -33.56
C LEU A 98 -21.83 -43.62 -32.07
N PHE A 99 -20.63 -43.51 -31.49
CA PHE A 99 -20.38 -43.81 -30.06
C PHE A 99 -19.53 -42.77 -29.30
N SER A 100 -19.43 -41.55 -29.85
CA SER A 100 -18.59 -40.45 -29.30
C SER A 100 -19.35 -39.15 -29.02
N LEU A 101 -20.69 -39.22 -28.92
CA LEU A 101 -21.58 -38.04 -28.84
C LEU A 101 -22.27 -37.86 -27.47
N SER A 102 -21.78 -38.55 -26.43
CA SER A 102 -22.35 -38.55 -25.07
C SER A 102 -21.38 -38.09 -23.96
N LEU A 103 -20.21 -37.53 -24.31
CA LEU A 103 -19.18 -37.12 -23.33
C LEU A 103 -18.71 -35.65 -23.44
N PHE A 104 -19.44 -34.78 -24.15
CA PHE A 104 -19.14 -33.35 -24.29
C PHE A 104 -20.16 -32.45 -23.57
N SER A 105 -20.36 -32.68 -22.27
CA SER A 105 -21.28 -31.90 -21.44
C SER A 105 -20.76 -31.66 -20.00
N ALA A 106 -19.46 -31.49 -19.83
CA ALA A 106 -18.83 -31.22 -18.52
C ALA A 106 -17.54 -30.36 -18.58
N LEU A 107 -17.39 -29.51 -19.60
CA LEU A 107 -16.31 -28.51 -19.67
C LEU A 107 -16.88 -27.11 -19.89
N ALA A 108 -17.50 -26.57 -18.83
CA ALA A 108 -17.51 -25.13 -18.66
C ALA A 108 -16.04 -24.65 -18.59
N PRO A 109 -15.65 -23.54 -19.24
CA PRO A 109 -14.33 -22.98 -19.03
C PRO A 109 -14.19 -22.68 -17.54
N SER A 110 -13.15 -23.23 -16.90
CA SER A 110 -12.90 -22.95 -15.48
C SER A 110 -12.74 -21.45 -15.33
N LEU A 111 -13.62 -20.81 -14.54
CA LEU A 111 -13.51 -19.40 -14.26
C LEU A 111 -12.08 -19.16 -13.74
N SER A 112 -11.39 -18.22 -14.38
CA SER A 112 -10.03 -17.82 -14.00
C SER A 112 -9.98 -17.70 -12.49
N GLN A 113 -9.16 -18.52 -11.82
CA GLN A 113 -9.18 -18.61 -10.36
C GLN A 113 -8.99 -17.20 -9.81
N ARG A 114 -10.03 -16.66 -9.16
CA ARG A 114 -9.97 -15.34 -8.53
C ARG A 114 -8.71 -15.35 -7.65
N PRO A 115 -7.84 -14.34 -7.72
CA PRO A 115 -6.66 -14.30 -6.87
C PRO A 115 -7.12 -14.50 -5.43
N ARG A 116 -6.57 -15.52 -4.74
CA ARG A 116 -7.04 -15.84 -3.39
C ARG A 116 -6.67 -14.70 -2.46
N ASP A 117 -7.62 -14.30 -1.64
CA ASP A 117 -7.35 -13.44 -0.49
C ASP A 117 -6.40 -14.17 0.47
N VAL A 118 -5.38 -13.46 0.94
CA VAL A 118 -4.40 -14.00 1.88
C VAL A 118 -4.72 -13.43 3.25
N ARG A 119 -5.32 -14.26 4.10
CA ARG A 119 -5.67 -13.92 5.48
C ARG A 119 -4.84 -14.75 6.43
N ILE A 120 -4.16 -14.08 7.34
CA ILE A 120 -3.10 -14.65 8.18
C ILE A 120 -3.45 -14.40 9.65
N ASN A 121 -3.51 -15.48 10.42
CA ASN A 121 -3.61 -15.43 11.88
C ASN A 121 -2.19 -15.44 12.45
N CYS A 122 -1.70 -14.28 12.88
CA CYS A 122 -0.29 -14.10 13.19
C CYS A 122 0.08 -14.85 14.47
N GLY A 123 1.26 -15.47 14.47
CA GLY A 123 1.71 -16.38 15.52
C GLY A 123 1.00 -17.75 15.58
N SER A 124 -0.05 -17.99 14.78
CA SER A 124 -0.70 -19.30 14.74
C SER A 124 0.20 -20.33 14.05
N THR A 125 0.21 -21.56 14.58
CA THR A 125 0.92 -22.71 13.99
C THR A 125 0.09 -23.47 12.97
N GLU A 126 -1.24 -23.29 12.97
CA GLU A 126 -2.18 -24.10 12.21
C GLU A 126 -3.14 -23.26 11.34
N LYS A 127 -3.62 -23.88 10.27
CA LYS A 127 -4.64 -23.33 9.40
C LYS A 127 -6.01 -23.49 10.07
N SER A 128 -6.83 -22.44 10.06
CA SER A 128 -8.15 -22.45 10.72
C SER A 128 -9.26 -21.87 9.83
N THR A 129 -10.52 -22.14 10.18
CA THR A 129 -11.70 -21.53 9.56
C THR A 129 -12.48 -20.76 10.62
N ILE A 130 -12.79 -19.50 10.34
CA ILE A 130 -13.40 -18.54 11.26
C ILE A 130 -14.44 -17.76 10.46
N ASP A 131 -15.69 -17.66 10.92
CA ASP A 131 -16.82 -17.06 10.19
C ASP A 131 -17.02 -17.60 8.75
N GLY A 132 -16.64 -18.86 8.49
CA GLY A 132 -16.66 -19.48 7.16
C GLY A 132 -15.51 -19.06 6.23
N VAL A 133 -14.59 -18.22 6.72
CA VAL A 133 -13.41 -17.70 6.01
C VAL A 133 -12.16 -18.50 6.41
N GLU A 134 -11.26 -18.73 5.44
CA GLU A 134 -10.00 -19.46 5.62
C GLU A 134 -8.88 -18.55 6.15
N TRP A 135 -8.20 -18.97 7.22
CA TRP A 135 -7.08 -18.26 7.85
C TRP A 135 -5.83 -19.13 7.91
N LEU A 136 -4.70 -18.58 7.46
CA LEU A 136 -3.42 -19.28 7.35
C LEU A 136 -2.48 -18.96 8.53
N PRO A 137 -1.56 -19.87 8.91
CA PRO A 137 -0.44 -19.55 9.78
C PRO A 137 0.56 -18.63 9.05
N ASP A 138 1.32 -17.83 9.80
CA ASP A 138 2.22 -16.82 9.21
C ASP A 138 3.60 -17.32 8.80
N THR A 139 4.00 -18.54 9.20
CA THR A 139 5.36 -19.08 9.03
C THR A 139 5.86 -19.16 7.58
N GLY A 140 4.96 -19.17 6.58
CA GLY A 140 5.31 -19.10 5.15
C GLY A 140 5.56 -17.68 4.62
N TYR A 141 5.26 -16.64 5.40
CA TYR A 141 5.24 -15.23 4.98
C TYR A 141 6.21 -14.34 5.76
N ILE A 142 6.64 -14.74 6.95
CA ILE A 142 7.56 -13.99 7.83
C ILE A 142 8.73 -14.87 8.27
N SER A 143 9.95 -14.32 8.28
CA SER A 143 11.19 -15.06 8.57
C SER A 143 11.80 -14.78 9.96
N SER A 144 11.06 -14.07 10.83
CA SER A 144 11.55 -13.60 12.12
C SER A 144 10.38 -13.33 13.09
N GLY A 145 10.69 -12.85 14.30
CA GLY A 145 9.72 -12.69 15.38
C GLY A 145 9.31 -14.00 16.05
N THR A 146 8.62 -13.90 17.18
CA THR A 146 8.24 -15.02 18.06
C THR A 146 6.71 -15.09 18.17
N PRO A 147 6.07 -16.26 17.97
CA PRO A 147 4.66 -16.45 18.25
C PRO A 147 4.40 -16.39 19.76
N LYS A 148 3.30 -15.75 20.17
CA LYS A 148 2.81 -15.73 21.56
C LYS A 148 1.30 -15.92 21.58
N ASN A 149 0.78 -16.52 22.64
CA ASN A 149 -0.66 -16.66 22.88
C ASN A 149 -1.16 -15.49 23.73
N VAL A 150 -2.38 -15.04 23.47
CA VAL A 150 -3.11 -14.09 24.32
C VAL A 150 -3.92 -14.88 25.35
N THR A 151 -3.87 -14.45 26.62
CA THR A 151 -4.43 -15.18 27.77
C THR A 151 -5.81 -14.68 28.22
N THR A 152 -6.29 -13.57 27.64
CA THR A 152 -7.64 -13.03 27.85
C THR A 152 -8.71 -14.04 27.40
N LYS A 153 -9.93 -13.96 27.96
CA LYS A 153 -11.04 -14.86 27.61
C LYS A 153 -11.92 -14.27 26.50
N ASP A 154 -12.67 -15.16 25.84
CA ASP A 154 -13.77 -14.84 24.93
C ASP A 154 -13.42 -13.97 23.69
N LEU A 155 -12.19 -14.10 23.19
CA LEU A 155 -11.70 -13.41 21.99
C LEU A 155 -12.18 -14.05 20.68
N LEU A 156 -12.21 -13.22 19.64
CA LEU A 156 -12.13 -13.68 18.25
C LEU A 156 -10.87 -14.55 18.07
N ARG A 157 -11.00 -15.68 17.38
CA ARG A 157 -9.89 -16.64 17.14
C ARG A 157 -8.71 -16.04 16.37
N THR A 158 -8.91 -14.94 15.65
CA THR A 158 -7.89 -14.13 14.96
C THR A 158 -7.07 -13.21 15.88
N LEU A 159 -7.41 -13.14 17.16
CA LEU A 159 -6.74 -12.32 18.18
C LEU A 159 -6.15 -13.16 19.33
N ALA A 160 -6.40 -14.48 19.33
CA ALA A 160 -5.92 -15.41 20.36
C ALA A 160 -4.41 -15.72 20.24
N THR A 161 -3.82 -15.48 19.07
CA THR A 161 -2.38 -15.56 18.80
C THR A 161 -1.87 -14.24 18.24
N VAL A 162 -0.58 -13.98 18.44
CA VAL A 162 0.14 -12.83 17.87
C VAL A 162 1.56 -13.22 17.51
N ARG A 163 2.21 -12.43 16.66
CA ARG A 163 3.67 -12.44 16.50
C ARG A 163 4.28 -11.16 17.05
N THR A 164 5.31 -11.27 17.88
CA THR A 164 6.09 -10.12 18.40
C THR A 164 7.52 -10.11 17.88
N PHE A 165 8.09 -8.95 17.63
CA PHE A 165 9.41 -8.80 17.03
C PHE A 165 10.41 -8.10 17.98
N PRO A 166 11.56 -8.73 18.28
CA PRO A 166 12.47 -8.22 19.32
C PRO A 166 13.24 -6.98 18.87
N LEU A 167 13.13 -5.87 19.62
CA LEU A 167 13.83 -4.61 19.32
C LEU A 167 15.37 -4.74 19.33
N LYS A 168 15.90 -5.55 20.26
CA LYS A 168 17.34 -5.77 20.50
C LYS A 168 18.18 -4.48 20.41
N ASN A 169 17.92 -3.54 21.34
CA ASN A 169 18.60 -2.24 21.43
C ASN A 169 18.50 -1.39 20.14
N ASN A 170 17.37 -1.46 19.44
CA ASN A 170 17.10 -0.78 18.17
C ASN A 170 18.09 -1.13 17.04
N LEU A 171 18.75 -2.29 17.13
CA LEU A 171 19.61 -2.83 16.07
C LEU A 171 18.79 -3.15 14.82
N PHE A 172 17.61 -3.75 14.99
CA PHE A 172 16.73 -4.18 13.91
C PHE A 172 15.61 -3.17 13.72
N LYS A 173 15.46 -2.64 12.50
CA LYS A 173 14.57 -1.51 12.25
C LYS A 173 13.19 -1.87 11.71
N LYS A 174 13.04 -2.99 11.01
CA LYS A 174 11.74 -3.45 10.50
C LYS A 174 11.69 -4.96 10.28
N PHE A 175 10.48 -5.49 10.28
CA PHE A 175 10.21 -6.90 10.06
C PHE A 175 9.02 -7.01 9.09
N CYS A 176 9.27 -7.55 7.89
CA CYS A 176 8.31 -7.55 6.79
C CYS A 176 7.75 -8.94 6.49
N TYR A 177 6.42 -9.02 6.45
CA TYR A 177 5.67 -10.08 5.80
C TYR A 177 5.78 -9.92 4.28
N GLU A 178 6.04 -11.01 3.57
CA GLU A 178 6.26 -11.04 2.13
C GLU A 178 5.10 -11.79 1.46
N ILE A 179 4.06 -11.07 1.04
CA ILE A 179 2.80 -11.67 0.56
C ILE A 179 2.85 -11.79 -0.97
N PRO A 180 2.80 -13.00 -1.56
CA PRO A 180 2.80 -13.16 -3.02
C PRO A 180 1.56 -12.51 -3.66
N VAL A 181 1.75 -11.80 -4.77
CA VAL A 181 0.67 -11.12 -5.51
C VAL A 181 0.64 -11.57 -6.97
N VAL A 182 -0.46 -11.26 -7.66
CA VAL A 182 -0.61 -11.65 -9.07
C VAL A 182 0.35 -10.88 -10.00
N PRO A 183 0.84 -11.54 -11.07
CA PRO A 183 1.90 -10.97 -11.92
C PRO A 183 1.42 -9.88 -12.89
N ASP A 184 0.13 -9.48 -12.87
CA ASP A 184 -0.43 -8.46 -13.77
C ASP A 184 0.09 -7.03 -13.50
N ARG A 185 0.45 -6.72 -12.24
CA ARG A 185 0.86 -5.39 -11.74
C ARG A 185 -0.22 -4.31 -11.88
N THR A 186 -1.48 -4.70 -12.12
CA THR A 186 -2.65 -3.82 -12.18
C THR A 186 -3.58 -4.04 -10.99
N THR A 187 -3.69 -5.29 -10.50
CA THR A 187 -4.49 -5.65 -9.35
C THR A 187 -4.08 -4.84 -8.11
N LYS A 188 -5.07 -4.25 -7.47
CA LYS A 188 -4.93 -3.45 -6.25
C LYS A 188 -5.33 -4.32 -5.06
N TYR A 189 -4.75 -4.08 -3.90
CA TYR A 189 -5.01 -4.86 -2.70
C TYR A 189 -5.48 -3.97 -1.56
N MET A 190 -6.57 -4.37 -0.91
CA MET A 190 -6.90 -3.92 0.43
C MET A 190 -6.00 -4.69 1.40
N VAL A 191 -5.17 -3.96 2.14
CA VAL A 191 -4.39 -4.46 3.27
C VAL A 191 -5.13 -4.09 4.54
N ARG A 192 -5.39 -5.06 5.42
CA ARG A 192 -5.85 -4.80 6.78
C ARG A 192 -4.88 -5.42 7.79
N THR A 193 -4.47 -4.65 8.77
CA THR A 193 -3.67 -5.11 9.91
C THR A 193 -4.47 -4.94 11.19
N ALA A 194 -4.45 -5.92 12.09
CA ALA A 194 -5.17 -5.87 13.36
C ALA A 194 -4.26 -6.16 14.56
N TYR A 195 -4.53 -5.46 15.66
CA TYR A 195 -3.68 -5.40 16.84
C TYR A 195 -4.51 -5.44 18.12
N PHE A 196 -4.35 -6.50 18.90
CA PHE A 196 -4.85 -6.64 20.27
C PHE A 196 -3.69 -6.88 21.22
N TYR A 197 -3.44 -5.97 22.18
CA TYR A 197 -2.22 -6.04 23.01
C TYR A 197 -2.24 -7.13 24.10
N GLY A 198 -3.41 -7.59 24.55
CA GLY A 198 -3.59 -8.86 25.29
C GLY A 198 -2.59 -9.25 26.39
N GLU A 199 -1.91 -8.28 27.01
CA GLU A 199 -0.81 -8.45 27.97
C GLU A 199 0.35 -9.36 27.47
N ILE A 200 0.73 -9.21 26.19
CA ILE A 200 1.76 -9.99 25.46
C ILE A 200 3.20 -9.76 26.01
N GLY A 201 3.44 -10.14 27.25
CA GLY A 201 4.73 -9.99 27.92
C GLY A 201 4.76 -10.41 29.40
N GLY A 202 3.60 -10.46 30.06
CA GLY A 202 3.48 -10.89 31.46
C GLY A 202 4.07 -9.88 32.45
N TYR A 203 3.21 -9.01 33.00
CA TYR A 203 3.44 -8.14 34.18
C TYR A 203 4.64 -7.15 34.18
N SER A 204 5.53 -7.20 33.19
CA SER A 204 6.77 -6.40 33.16
C SER A 204 6.64 -5.07 32.41
N ASN A 205 5.94 -5.05 31.27
CA ASN A 205 5.63 -3.84 30.49
C ASN A 205 4.12 -3.55 30.50
N PRO A 206 3.63 -2.61 31.34
CA PRO A 206 2.19 -2.31 31.48
C PRO A 206 1.65 -1.34 30.42
N ARG A 207 2.37 -1.15 29.29
CA ARG A 207 1.99 -0.25 28.20
C ARG A 207 2.17 -0.98 26.86
N PRO A 208 1.23 -0.84 25.91
CA PRO A 208 1.44 -1.32 24.54
C PRO A 208 2.54 -0.51 23.83
N PRO A 209 3.36 -1.14 22.98
CA PRO A 209 4.35 -0.44 22.16
C PRO A 209 3.69 0.49 21.14
N VAL A 210 4.35 1.62 20.86
CA VAL A 210 4.03 2.49 19.73
C VAL A 210 5.10 2.32 18.65
N PHE A 211 4.69 1.92 17.45
CA PHE A 211 5.59 1.52 16.37
C PHE A 211 4.97 1.88 15.01
N ASP A 212 5.75 1.78 13.94
CA ASP A 212 5.30 2.17 12.60
C ASP A 212 4.87 0.94 11.77
N GLN A 213 3.97 1.15 10.82
CA GLN A 213 3.69 0.17 9.76
C GLN A 213 3.93 0.73 8.37
N ILE A 214 4.40 -0.14 7.48
CA ILE A 214 4.94 0.17 6.16
C ILE A 214 4.34 -0.79 5.13
N VAL A 215 3.98 -0.29 3.95
CA VAL A 215 3.55 -1.13 2.82
C VAL A 215 4.36 -0.79 1.56
N ASP A 216 5.01 -1.82 1.01
CA ASP A 216 5.78 -1.80 -0.24
C ASP A 216 6.89 -0.73 -0.36
N GLY A 217 7.36 -0.20 0.78
CA GLY A 217 8.34 0.89 0.90
C GLY A 217 7.74 2.25 1.33
N THR A 218 6.42 2.32 1.44
CA THR A 218 5.65 3.50 1.89
C THR A 218 5.45 3.44 3.39
N LEU A 219 5.79 4.52 4.13
CA LEU A 219 5.35 4.66 5.52
C LEU A 219 3.83 4.87 5.51
N TRP A 220 3.08 3.99 6.15
CA TRP A 220 1.61 3.97 6.09
C TRP A 220 1.00 4.70 7.28
N ALA A 221 1.26 4.23 8.51
CA ALA A 221 0.69 4.79 9.73
C ALA A 221 1.56 4.47 10.95
N VAL A 222 1.36 5.23 12.02
CA VAL A 222 1.81 4.84 13.37
C VAL A 222 0.75 3.91 13.95
N VAL A 223 1.17 2.75 14.44
CA VAL A 223 0.34 1.85 15.26
C VAL A 223 0.49 2.26 16.72
N ASN A 224 -0.62 2.67 17.31
CA ASN A 224 -0.77 2.89 18.74
C ASN A 224 -2.04 2.17 19.18
N THR A 225 -1.96 1.34 20.22
CA THR A 225 -3.11 0.59 20.78
C THR A 225 -3.38 0.94 22.25
N THR A 226 -2.88 2.09 22.73
CA THR A 226 -2.92 2.48 24.14
C THR A 226 -4.36 2.65 24.63
N GLU A 227 -5.19 3.36 23.86
CA GLU A 227 -6.60 3.59 24.20
C GLU A 227 -7.44 2.31 24.02
N ASP A 228 -7.18 1.52 22.97
CA ASP A 228 -7.88 0.26 22.73
C ASP A 228 -7.63 -0.75 23.87
N TYR A 229 -6.38 -0.90 24.31
CA TYR A 229 -6.02 -1.78 25.43
C TYR A 229 -6.72 -1.35 26.74
N MET A 230 -6.79 -0.04 27.04
CA MET A 230 -7.52 0.47 28.21
C MET A 230 -9.02 0.16 28.16
N ASN A 231 -9.59 0.04 26.96
CA ASN A 231 -11.00 -0.30 26.73
C ASN A 231 -11.24 -1.80 26.51
N GLY A 232 -10.20 -2.65 26.54
CA GLY A 232 -10.30 -4.08 26.23
C GLY A 232 -10.58 -4.40 24.74
N ASN A 233 -10.35 -3.43 23.85
CA ASN A 233 -10.61 -3.51 22.42
C ASN A 233 -9.35 -3.91 21.61
N PHE A 234 -9.58 -4.25 20.34
CA PHE A 234 -8.54 -4.32 19.32
C PHE A 234 -8.71 -3.14 18.34
N ILE A 235 -7.62 -2.67 17.76
CA ILE A 235 -7.63 -1.72 16.64
C ILE A 235 -7.29 -2.43 15.34
N TYR A 236 -7.84 -1.94 14.24
CA TYR A 236 -7.43 -2.32 12.90
C TYR A 236 -7.16 -1.09 12.04
N TYR A 237 -6.23 -1.23 11.09
CA TYR A 237 -5.92 -0.24 10.09
C TYR A 237 -6.21 -0.88 8.73
N GLU A 238 -6.86 -0.15 7.82
CA GLU A 238 -7.15 -0.62 6.46
C GLU A 238 -6.59 0.37 5.43
N GLY A 239 -5.96 -0.12 4.38
CA GLY A 239 -5.40 0.72 3.32
C GLY A 239 -5.40 0.01 1.97
N ILE A 240 -5.30 0.79 0.89
CA ILE A 240 -5.38 0.30 -0.49
C ILE A 240 -4.08 0.65 -1.19
N PHE A 241 -3.39 -0.39 -1.65
CA PHE A 241 -2.05 -0.32 -2.24
C PHE A 241 -2.03 -1.09 -3.56
N LYS A 242 -1.21 -0.64 -4.52
CA LYS A 242 -0.89 -1.41 -5.72
C LYS A 242 0.55 -1.91 -5.63
N PRO A 243 0.78 -3.22 -5.48
CA PRO A 243 2.13 -3.77 -5.38
C PRO A 243 2.91 -3.51 -6.67
N THR A 244 4.21 -3.29 -6.52
CA THR A 244 5.13 -3.07 -7.65
C THR A 244 6.09 -4.23 -7.89
N GLY A 245 6.16 -5.19 -6.95
CA GLY A 245 7.02 -6.36 -7.01
C GLY A 245 6.31 -7.63 -7.49
N LYS A 246 6.87 -8.79 -7.13
CA LYS A 246 6.15 -10.09 -7.14
C LYS A 246 5.41 -10.37 -5.83
N ASN A 247 5.78 -9.63 -4.78
CA ASN A 247 5.19 -9.64 -3.47
C ASN A 247 4.67 -8.23 -3.16
N LEU A 248 3.75 -8.15 -2.21
CA LEU A 248 3.43 -6.96 -1.43
C LEU A 248 4.11 -7.12 -0.06
N SER A 249 5.06 -6.24 0.27
CA SER A 249 5.73 -6.31 1.58
C SER A 249 4.96 -5.49 2.62
N VAL A 250 4.52 -6.09 3.72
CA VAL A 250 3.85 -5.41 4.84
C VAL A 250 4.75 -5.52 6.07
N CYS A 251 5.28 -4.40 6.56
CA CYS A 251 6.26 -4.39 7.64
C CYS A 251 5.76 -3.68 8.89
N LEU A 252 6.17 -4.18 10.04
CA LEU A 252 6.23 -3.41 11.29
C LEU A 252 7.64 -2.84 11.44
N ALA A 253 7.76 -1.63 11.99
CA ALA A 253 9.05 -0.95 12.13
C ALA A 253 9.21 -0.23 13.47
N ALA A 254 10.42 -0.32 14.03
CA ALA A 254 10.81 0.32 15.27
C ALA A 254 11.37 1.72 15.00
N ASN A 255 10.99 2.68 15.84
CA ASN A 255 11.38 4.08 15.74
C ASN A 255 11.90 4.58 17.10
N THR A 256 12.35 5.84 17.18
CA THR A 256 12.94 6.41 18.41
C THR A 256 11.96 6.52 19.60
N TYR A 257 10.66 6.33 19.36
CA TYR A 257 9.60 6.26 20.37
C TYR A 257 9.14 4.83 20.70
N THR A 258 9.66 3.81 20.01
CA THR A 258 9.28 2.41 20.26
C THR A 258 10.05 1.88 21.46
N ASP A 259 9.35 1.68 22.58
CA ASP A 259 9.90 1.28 23.88
C ASP A 259 9.89 -0.24 24.13
N SER A 260 9.11 -0.98 23.33
CA SER A 260 8.86 -2.41 23.50
C SER A 260 8.53 -3.11 22.18
N ASP A 261 8.59 -4.45 22.15
CA ASP A 261 8.56 -5.27 20.94
C ASP A 261 7.29 -5.06 20.07
N PRO A 262 7.39 -4.54 18.83
CA PRO A 262 6.27 -4.45 17.89
C PRO A 262 5.57 -5.79 17.69
N PHE A 263 4.25 -5.77 17.49
CA PHE A 263 3.44 -6.98 17.40
C PHE A 263 2.34 -6.87 16.35
N ILE A 264 1.77 -8.00 15.93
CA ILE A 264 0.58 -8.06 15.07
C ILE A 264 -0.26 -9.30 15.40
N SER A 265 -1.58 -9.15 15.40
CA SER A 265 -2.55 -10.24 15.65
C SER A 265 -3.05 -10.87 14.36
N SER A 266 -3.39 -10.07 13.35
CA SER A 266 -3.74 -10.60 12.03
C SER A 266 -3.37 -9.66 10.88
N LEU A 267 -3.21 -10.25 9.69
CA LEU A 267 -2.94 -9.55 8.43
C LEU A 267 -3.85 -10.11 7.34
N GLU A 268 -4.56 -9.23 6.65
CA GLU A 268 -5.43 -9.55 5.53
C GLU A 268 -4.96 -8.79 4.28
N VAL A 269 -4.83 -9.50 3.15
CA VAL A 269 -4.45 -8.94 1.86
C VAL A 269 -5.45 -9.44 0.81
N VAL A 270 -6.46 -8.60 0.55
CA VAL A 270 -7.64 -8.92 -0.27
C VAL A 270 -7.53 -8.21 -1.64
N PRO A 271 -7.57 -8.94 -2.76
CA PRO A 271 -7.51 -8.34 -4.09
C PRO A 271 -8.82 -7.63 -4.45
N LEU A 272 -8.70 -6.37 -4.87
CA LEU A 272 -9.81 -5.53 -5.32
C LEU A 272 -9.92 -5.52 -6.84
N TRP A 273 -11.15 -5.45 -7.36
CA TRP A 273 -11.40 -5.35 -8.80
C TRP A 273 -10.86 -4.04 -9.38
N ASP A 274 -10.55 -4.02 -10.68
CA ASP A 274 -9.95 -2.87 -11.35
C ASP A 274 -10.78 -1.58 -11.19
N GLN A 275 -12.11 -1.68 -11.25
CA GLN A 275 -13.01 -0.54 -11.11
C GLN A 275 -13.06 0.07 -9.70
N LEU A 276 -12.77 -0.68 -8.63
CA LEU A 276 -12.84 -0.15 -7.26
C LEU A 276 -11.76 0.93 -7.05
N TYR A 277 -12.18 2.11 -6.61
CA TYR A 277 -11.32 3.29 -6.37
C TYR A 277 -10.47 3.73 -7.58
N ASN A 278 -10.88 3.40 -8.81
CA ASN A 278 -10.14 3.67 -10.06
C ASN A 278 -9.88 5.17 -10.37
N SER A 279 -10.48 6.10 -9.65
CA SER A 279 -10.25 7.55 -9.72
C SER A 279 -9.00 8.04 -8.95
N THR A 280 -8.30 7.14 -8.26
CA THR A 280 -7.01 7.39 -7.61
C THR A 280 -5.87 6.82 -8.46
N ASP A 281 -4.84 7.63 -8.75
CA ASP A 281 -3.61 7.11 -9.37
C ASP A 281 -2.77 6.32 -8.37
N PHE A 282 -2.93 4.99 -8.39
CA PHE A 282 -2.13 4.09 -7.57
C PHE A 282 -0.68 3.87 -8.07
N HIS A 283 -0.15 4.69 -8.98
CA HIS A 283 1.31 4.82 -9.15
C HIS A 283 1.91 5.90 -8.24
N THR A 284 1.18 6.98 -8.00
CA THR A 284 1.64 8.11 -7.15
C THR A 284 1.09 8.01 -5.72
N TYR A 285 -0.10 7.44 -5.53
CA TYR A 285 -0.84 7.49 -4.27
C TYR A 285 -1.28 6.12 -3.74
N ALA A 286 -1.44 6.03 -2.43
CA ALA A 286 -2.16 4.99 -1.73
C ALA A 286 -3.29 5.62 -0.91
N LEU A 287 -4.28 4.82 -0.50
CA LEU A 287 -5.38 5.28 0.34
C LEU A 287 -5.26 4.62 1.72
N SER A 288 -5.32 5.40 2.80
CA SER A 288 -5.45 4.86 4.17
C SER A 288 -6.83 5.18 4.72
N LEU A 289 -7.60 4.18 5.13
CA LEU A 289 -8.96 4.37 5.59
C LEU A 289 -8.99 5.23 6.87
N VAL A 290 -9.90 6.20 6.88
CA VAL A 290 -10.22 7.04 8.04
C VAL A 290 -11.60 6.68 8.57
N ALA A 291 -12.56 6.44 7.67
CA ALA A 291 -13.94 6.16 8.01
C ALA A 291 -14.66 5.46 6.86
N ARG A 292 -15.42 4.40 7.16
CA ARG A 292 -16.41 3.81 6.25
C ARG A 292 -17.68 3.52 7.03
N HIS A 293 -18.76 4.23 6.71
CA HIS A 293 -19.97 4.21 7.52
C HIS A 293 -21.26 4.01 6.73
N SER A 294 -22.20 3.28 7.33
CA SER A 294 -23.58 3.13 6.89
C SER A 294 -24.47 4.05 7.75
N PHE A 295 -25.18 4.98 7.11
CA PHE A 295 -25.92 6.05 7.80
C PHE A 295 -27.36 5.65 8.13
N GLY A 296 -27.79 5.95 9.36
CA GLY A 296 -29.12 5.59 9.87
C GLY A 296 -29.27 4.11 10.25
N PHE A 297 -28.22 3.31 10.06
CA PHE A 297 -28.17 1.89 10.36
C PHE A 297 -27.92 1.63 11.86
N ARG A 298 -28.42 0.49 12.38
CA ARG A 298 -28.33 0.12 13.82
C ARG A 298 -28.02 -1.35 14.10
N GLY A 299 -27.76 -2.16 13.08
CA GLY A 299 -27.30 -3.54 13.25
C GLY A 299 -25.79 -3.61 13.54
N SER A 300 -25.26 -4.83 13.53
CA SER A 300 -23.81 -5.07 13.51
C SER A 300 -23.16 -4.54 12.22
N ILE A 301 -21.85 -4.28 12.26
CA ILE A 301 -21.02 -3.87 11.11
C ILE A 301 -21.35 -4.72 9.88
N ILE A 302 -21.68 -4.07 8.75
CA ILE A 302 -21.91 -4.75 7.49
C ILE A 302 -20.53 -5.09 6.90
N LYS A 303 -20.27 -6.38 6.67
CA LYS A 303 -19.00 -6.95 6.20
C LYS A 303 -19.28 -8.16 5.28
N TYR A 304 -18.32 -9.03 5.01
CA TYR A 304 -18.60 -10.31 4.33
C TYR A 304 -19.65 -11.14 5.13
N PRO A 305 -20.63 -11.78 4.47
CA PRO A 305 -20.80 -11.95 3.02
C PRO A 305 -21.57 -10.83 2.29
N ASP A 306 -22.12 -9.84 2.99
CA ASP A 306 -22.86 -8.72 2.35
C ASP A 306 -21.92 -7.90 1.44
N ASP A 307 -20.70 -7.59 1.91
CA ASP A 307 -19.65 -6.98 1.11
C ASP A 307 -18.66 -8.04 0.57
N GLN A 308 -18.63 -8.23 -0.75
CA GLN A 308 -17.79 -9.23 -1.41
C GLN A 308 -16.27 -8.94 -1.37
N PHE A 309 -15.87 -7.77 -0.88
CA PHE A 309 -14.47 -7.40 -0.63
C PHE A 309 -14.14 -7.39 0.87
N ASP A 310 -15.11 -7.76 1.71
CA ASP A 310 -15.05 -7.76 3.18
C ASP A 310 -14.64 -6.41 3.79
N ARG A 311 -15.07 -5.31 3.17
CA ARG A 311 -14.95 -3.96 3.74
C ARG A 311 -15.92 -3.80 4.90
N TYR A 312 -15.45 -3.22 5.99
CA TYR A 312 -16.27 -2.99 7.18
C TYR A 312 -17.01 -1.65 7.09
N TRP A 313 -18.34 -1.70 6.96
CA TRP A 313 -19.21 -0.51 7.02
C TRP A 313 -19.80 -0.39 8.43
N VAL A 314 -19.27 0.58 9.19
CA VAL A 314 -19.63 0.82 10.59
C VAL A 314 -20.96 1.60 10.68
N PRO A 315 -21.88 1.27 11.60
CA PRO A 315 -23.11 2.06 11.77
C PRO A 315 -22.83 3.50 12.21
N PHE A 316 -23.57 4.49 11.67
CA PHE A 316 -23.45 5.89 12.10
C PHE A 316 -24.80 6.63 12.07
N GLY A 317 -25.07 7.43 13.11
CA GLY A 317 -26.26 8.29 13.20
C GLY A 317 -26.99 8.17 14.54
N GLU A 318 -27.95 9.07 14.77
CA GLU A 318 -28.64 9.18 16.07
C GLU A 318 -29.78 8.17 16.29
N SER A 319 -30.09 7.97 17.57
CA SER A 319 -31.12 7.07 18.10
C SER A 319 -32.57 7.42 17.73
N ASN A 320 -32.84 8.57 17.10
CA ASN A 320 -34.20 9.15 17.10
C ASN A 320 -34.93 9.27 15.74
N SER A 321 -34.30 9.02 14.57
CA SER A 321 -35.03 9.03 13.28
C SER A 321 -34.40 8.14 12.18
N PRO A 322 -34.53 6.80 12.25
CA PRO A 322 -34.12 5.89 11.19
C PRO A 322 -35.31 5.63 10.25
N SER A 323 -35.32 6.22 9.05
CA SER A 323 -36.23 5.73 7.99
C SER A 323 -35.58 4.50 7.34
N LEU A 324 -36.08 3.30 7.63
CA LEU A 324 -35.80 2.13 6.80
C LEU A 324 -36.46 2.31 5.43
N SER A 325 -35.82 1.84 4.35
CA SER A 325 -36.55 1.57 3.10
C SER A 325 -37.41 0.32 3.29
N SER A 326 -38.61 0.30 2.73
CA SER A 326 -39.45 -0.92 2.70
C SER A 326 -39.10 -1.84 1.52
N GLU A 327 -38.31 -1.36 0.56
CA GLU A 327 -38.01 -2.07 -0.69
C GLU A 327 -36.52 -2.35 -0.89
N ASN A 328 -36.24 -3.34 -1.76
CA ASN A 328 -34.90 -3.75 -2.17
C ASN A 328 -34.31 -2.76 -3.17
N VAL A 329 -33.69 -1.69 -2.66
CA VAL A 329 -33.01 -0.67 -3.46
C VAL A 329 -31.91 -1.29 -4.33
N SER A 330 -32.08 -1.31 -5.65
CA SER A 330 -31.06 -1.75 -6.60
C SER A 330 -30.22 -0.55 -7.03
N VAL A 331 -28.91 -0.59 -6.81
CA VAL A 331 -27.98 0.55 -7.00
C VAL A 331 -26.96 0.39 -8.16
N PRO A 332 -27.39 0.11 -9.41
CA PRO A 332 -26.48 -0.12 -10.53
C PRO A 332 -25.63 1.11 -10.94
N GLY A 333 -25.95 2.31 -10.46
CA GLY A 333 -25.19 3.53 -10.74
C GLY A 333 -23.88 3.67 -9.94
N ILE A 334 -23.62 2.83 -8.92
CA ILE A 334 -22.51 3.03 -7.98
C ILE A 334 -21.34 2.07 -8.29
N TRP A 335 -20.38 2.59 -9.06
CA TRP A 335 -19.27 1.86 -9.68
C TRP A 335 -18.28 1.15 -8.72
N ASN A 336 -18.14 1.64 -7.48
CA ASN A 336 -17.28 1.03 -6.45
C ASN A 336 -18.04 0.09 -5.48
N LEU A 337 -19.27 -0.30 -5.85
CA LEU A 337 -20.02 -1.43 -5.31
C LEU A 337 -20.13 -1.52 -3.76
N PRO A 338 -20.60 -0.50 -3.01
CA PRO A 338 -21.04 -0.72 -1.63
C PRO A 338 -22.15 -1.79 -1.59
N PRO A 339 -22.26 -2.57 -0.49
CA PRO A 339 -23.23 -3.65 -0.39
C PRO A 339 -24.66 -3.10 -0.32
N VAL A 340 -25.62 -3.75 -0.98
CA VAL A 340 -27.02 -3.28 -1.09
C VAL A 340 -27.64 -2.94 0.28
N ARG A 341 -27.26 -3.68 1.33
CA ARG A 341 -27.67 -3.49 2.72
C ARG A 341 -27.41 -2.09 3.28
N VAL A 342 -26.41 -1.38 2.76
CA VAL A 342 -26.12 0.03 3.13
C VAL A 342 -27.22 0.99 2.67
N PHE A 343 -27.90 0.70 1.55
CA PHE A 343 -28.93 1.57 0.99
C PHE A 343 -30.33 1.31 1.56
N GLN A 344 -30.48 0.29 2.39
CA GLN A 344 -31.71 -0.01 3.13
C GLN A 344 -31.98 0.97 4.28
N THR A 345 -31.00 1.80 4.62
CA THR A 345 -31.09 2.86 5.64
C THR A 345 -30.55 4.18 5.12
N ARG A 346 -30.94 5.26 5.78
CA ARG A 346 -30.49 6.63 5.50
C ARG A 346 -30.62 7.51 6.74
N LEU A 347 -29.77 8.53 6.82
CA LEU A 347 -30.12 9.76 7.54
C LEU A 347 -30.86 10.67 6.55
N THR A 348 -31.95 11.31 6.96
CA THR A 348 -32.79 12.16 6.09
C THR A 348 -33.46 13.25 6.91
N LYS A 349 -33.78 14.38 6.28
CA LYS A 349 -34.93 15.21 6.69
C LYS A 349 -36.12 14.84 5.79
N GLU A 350 -37.33 14.91 6.33
CA GLU A 350 -38.55 14.74 5.54
C GLU A 350 -38.97 16.07 4.91
N GLN A 351 -38.99 17.15 5.71
CA GLN A 351 -39.15 18.52 5.23
C GLN A 351 -37.89 19.03 4.50
N PRO A 352 -38.01 20.02 3.59
CA PRO A 352 -36.89 20.65 2.88
C PRO A 352 -36.03 21.56 3.78
N GLU A 353 -35.51 20.99 4.87
CA GLU A 353 -34.52 21.58 5.79
C GLU A 353 -33.11 21.06 5.48
N PRO A 354 -32.04 21.82 5.77
CA PRO A 354 -30.67 21.30 5.72
C PRO A 354 -30.44 20.09 6.65
N LEU A 355 -29.67 19.11 6.19
CA LEU A 355 -29.10 18.05 7.02
C LEU A 355 -27.63 18.36 7.28
N LEU A 356 -27.28 18.56 8.56
CA LEU A 356 -25.92 18.81 9.03
C LEU A 356 -25.33 17.53 9.62
N LEU A 357 -24.06 17.26 9.36
CA LEU A 357 -23.40 16.01 9.70
C LEU A 357 -21.94 16.27 10.07
N MET A 358 -21.59 16.12 11.35
CA MET A 358 -20.19 16.04 11.79
C MET A 358 -19.63 14.66 11.45
N TRP A 359 -18.95 14.54 10.32
CA TRP A 359 -18.40 13.27 9.84
C TRP A 359 -17.20 13.51 8.90
N PRO A 360 -16.12 12.71 8.99
CA PRO A 360 -15.90 11.60 9.91
C PRO A 360 -15.82 12.04 11.40
N PRO A 361 -16.07 11.14 12.36
CA PRO A 361 -16.07 11.48 13.79
C PRO A 361 -14.67 11.76 14.36
N ALA A 362 -13.60 11.43 13.61
CA ALA A 362 -12.22 11.67 14.00
C ALA A 362 -11.74 13.07 13.62
N TYR A 363 -10.87 13.66 14.44
CA TYR A 363 -10.15 14.89 14.10
C TYR A 363 -9.08 14.58 13.05
N LEU A 364 -9.11 15.27 11.91
CA LEU A 364 -8.21 14.99 10.78
C LEU A 364 -6.90 15.79 10.85
N PRO A 365 -5.73 15.20 10.61
CA PRO A 365 -4.53 15.98 10.33
C PRO A 365 -4.71 16.81 9.04
N ASN A 366 -3.93 17.90 8.89
CA ASN A 366 -3.97 18.70 7.67
C ASN A 366 -3.37 17.91 6.49
N SER A 367 -4.23 17.45 5.58
CA SER A 367 -3.87 16.52 4.50
C SER A 367 -4.89 16.55 3.35
N THR A 368 -4.54 15.92 2.22
CA THR A 368 -5.48 15.55 1.15
C THR A 368 -6.20 14.24 1.47
N TYR A 369 -7.48 14.19 1.13
CA TYR A 369 -8.39 13.07 1.38
C TYR A 369 -9.16 12.65 0.13
N TYR A 370 -9.34 11.34 -0.04
CA TYR A 370 -10.40 10.80 -0.87
C TYR A 370 -11.68 10.83 -0.04
N VAL A 371 -12.72 11.49 -0.53
CA VAL A 371 -14.06 11.51 0.08
C VAL A 371 -15.03 10.96 -0.95
N ALA A 372 -15.92 10.06 -0.53
CA ALA A 372 -17.06 9.61 -1.33
C ALA A 372 -18.32 9.54 -0.45
N LEU A 373 -19.43 10.09 -0.97
CA LEU A 373 -20.72 10.13 -0.30
C LEU A 373 -21.76 9.40 -1.18
N TYR A 374 -22.58 8.57 -0.56
CA TYR A 374 -23.46 7.61 -1.25
C TYR A 374 -24.93 7.89 -0.99
N PHE A 375 -25.72 7.93 -2.07
CA PHE A 375 -27.12 8.34 -2.06
C PHE A 375 -27.97 7.41 -2.93
N ALA A 376 -29.08 6.91 -2.41
CA ALA A 376 -30.13 6.23 -3.16
C ALA A 376 -31.49 6.48 -2.48
N ASP A 377 -32.56 6.54 -3.27
CA ASP A 377 -33.90 6.79 -2.76
C ASP A 377 -34.96 6.00 -3.52
N ASP A 378 -35.67 5.15 -2.78
CA ASP A 378 -36.82 4.36 -3.21
C ASP A 378 -38.06 5.23 -3.53
N ARG A 379 -38.18 6.43 -2.95
CA ARG A 379 -39.39 7.26 -3.01
C ARG A 379 -39.51 8.14 -4.27
N VAL A 380 -38.58 8.02 -5.22
CA VAL A 380 -38.46 8.91 -6.39
C VAL A 380 -39.31 8.42 -7.57
N SER A 381 -40.63 8.38 -7.39
CA SER A 381 -41.61 8.14 -8.46
C SER A 381 -42.45 9.38 -8.80
N THR A 382 -42.55 10.36 -7.89
CA THR A 382 -43.41 11.55 -8.03
C THR A 382 -42.81 12.86 -7.51
N SER A 383 -41.63 12.84 -6.90
CA SER A 383 -41.07 13.98 -6.15
C SER A 383 -39.62 14.29 -6.52
N SER A 384 -39.26 15.57 -6.56
CA SER A 384 -37.89 16.03 -6.83
C SER A 384 -37.13 16.25 -5.52
N ARG A 385 -36.20 15.34 -5.21
CA ARG A 385 -35.19 15.54 -4.16
C ARG A 385 -33.90 16.07 -4.79
N MET A 386 -33.62 17.36 -4.59
CA MET A 386 -32.43 18.03 -5.10
C MET A 386 -31.76 18.84 -3.98
N PHE A 387 -30.43 18.71 -3.84
CA PHE A 387 -29.68 19.46 -2.83
C PHE A 387 -28.24 19.74 -3.24
N ASP A 388 -27.71 20.86 -2.74
CA ASP A 388 -26.29 21.18 -2.75
C ASP A 388 -25.58 20.51 -1.58
N ILE A 389 -24.29 20.24 -1.74
CA ILE A 389 -23.43 19.61 -0.74
C ILE A 389 -22.24 20.53 -0.50
N THR A 390 -22.02 20.89 0.76
CA THR A 390 -20.81 21.58 1.20
C THR A 390 -20.05 20.77 2.24
N ILE A 391 -18.72 20.88 2.22
CA ILE A 391 -17.83 20.32 3.24
C ILE A 391 -17.01 21.47 3.83
N ASN A 392 -17.10 21.66 5.15
CA ASN A 392 -16.56 22.82 5.86
C ASN A 392 -16.96 24.17 5.24
N GLY A 393 -18.19 24.26 4.72
CA GLY A 393 -18.73 25.45 4.06
C GLY A 393 -18.28 25.66 2.61
N ILE A 394 -17.36 24.84 2.10
CA ILE A 394 -16.90 24.88 0.71
C ILE A 394 -17.80 23.98 -0.15
N THR A 395 -18.28 24.49 -1.28
CA THR A 395 -19.08 23.74 -2.27
C THR A 395 -18.34 22.49 -2.77
N TYR A 396 -18.90 21.33 -2.49
CA TYR A 396 -18.40 20.02 -2.91
C TYR A 396 -19.19 19.47 -4.12
N TYR A 397 -20.51 19.69 -4.14
CA TYR A 397 -21.37 19.36 -5.29
C TYR A 397 -22.61 20.27 -5.31
N ASN A 398 -23.13 20.61 -6.49
CA ASN A 398 -24.33 21.44 -6.65
C ASN A 398 -25.46 20.65 -7.34
N ASN A 399 -26.71 20.88 -6.92
CA ASN A 399 -27.94 20.31 -7.47
C ASN A 399 -27.88 18.77 -7.66
N LEU A 400 -27.48 18.04 -6.61
CA LEU A 400 -27.52 16.58 -6.64
C LEU A 400 -28.98 16.10 -6.66
N SER A 401 -29.41 15.55 -7.80
CA SER A 401 -30.65 14.78 -7.89
C SER A 401 -30.38 13.33 -7.50
N VAL A 402 -31.04 12.85 -6.45
CA VAL A 402 -30.96 11.44 -6.03
C VAL A 402 -31.92 10.60 -6.88
N THR A 403 -31.53 9.36 -7.21
CA THR A 403 -32.36 8.43 -7.99
C THR A 403 -32.40 7.05 -7.33
N PRO A 404 -33.37 6.17 -7.67
CA PRO A 404 -33.42 4.80 -7.14
C PRO A 404 -32.21 3.97 -7.56
N ALA A 405 -31.63 4.25 -8.73
CA ALA A 405 -30.45 3.56 -9.26
C ALA A 405 -29.14 3.86 -8.49
N GLY A 406 -29.18 4.78 -7.52
CA GLY A 406 -28.05 5.19 -6.72
C GLY A 406 -27.10 6.17 -7.43
N VAL A 407 -26.47 7.04 -6.65
CA VAL A 407 -25.43 7.97 -7.09
C VAL A 407 -24.34 8.10 -6.02
N VAL A 408 -23.10 8.23 -6.47
CA VAL A 408 -21.94 8.53 -5.64
C VAL A 408 -21.31 9.83 -6.13
N VAL A 409 -21.05 10.76 -5.20
CA VAL A 409 -20.25 11.96 -5.46
C VAL A 409 -18.96 11.90 -4.66
N PHE A 410 -17.83 11.98 -5.36
CA PHE A 410 -16.51 11.76 -4.80
C PHE A 410 -15.52 12.86 -5.23
N ALA A 411 -14.56 13.15 -4.35
CA ALA A 411 -13.36 13.92 -4.66
C ALA A 411 -12.14 13.09 -4.26
N ASN A 412 -11.13 13.01 -5.13
CA ASN A 412 -9.97 12.15 -4.92
C ASN A 412 -8.81 12.81 -4.14
N GLN A 413 -8.76 14.15 -4.07
CA GLN A 413 -7.76 14.91 -3.32
C GLN A 413 -8.38 16.18 -2.68
N TRP A 414 -9.41 16.01 -1.86
CA TRP A 414 -10.05 17.09 -1.12
C TRP A 414 -9.23 17.48 0.12
N PRO A 415 -8.88 18.76 0.34
CA PRO A 415 -8.13 19.17 1.53
C PRO A 415 -9.03 19.19 2.77
N LEU A 416 -8.60 18.56 3.87
CA LEU A 416 -9.26 18.64 5.18
C LEU A 416 -8.24 18.83 6.31
N SER A 417 -8.72 19.40 7.40
CA SER A 417 -8.01 19.51 8.68
C SER A 417 -9.02 19.70 9.80
N GLY A 418 -8.82 19.04 10.94
CA GLY A 418 -9.68 19.11 12.11
C GLY A 418 -11.01 18.37 11.96
N LEU A 419 -12.03 18.86 12.66
CA LEU A 419 -13.39 18.32 12.55
C LEU A 419 -13.98 18.67 11.18
N THR A 420 -14.72 17.73 10.59
CA THR A 420 -15.35 17.92 9.28
C THR A 420 -16.86 18.02 9.44
N ASN A 421 -17.44 19.11 8.95
CA ASN A 421 -18.88 19.33 8.89
C ASN A 421 -19.34 19.22 7.42
N ILE A 422 -20.26 18.30 7.14
CA ILE A 422 -20.92 18.16 5.85
C ILE A 422 -22.35 18.71 5.99
N ALA A 423 -22.72 19.64 5.12
CA ALA A 423 -24.07 20.19 5.07
C ALA A 423 -24.70 19.88 3.70
N LEU A 424 -25.83 19.17 3.73
CA LEU A 424 -26.70 18.94 2.58
C LEU A 424 -27.83 19.97 2.64
N THR A 425 -27.95 20.84 1.62
CA THR A 425 -28.88 21.97 1.62
C THR A 425 -29.85 21.86 0.45
N PRO A 426 -31.18 21.73 0.67
CA PRO A 426 -32.16 21.63 -0.40
C PRO A 426 -32.08 22.76 -1.44
N SER A 427 -31.98 22.36 -2.70
CA SER A 427 -31.98 23.28 -3.84
C SER A 427 -33.38 23.84 -4.06
N THR A 428 -33.49 25.02 -4.67
CA THR A 428 -34.78 25.68 -4.95
C THR A 428 -35.68 24.75 -5.79
N GLY A 429 -36.85 24.40 -5.26
CA GLY A 429 -37.79 23.47 -5.89
C GLY A 429 -37.68 22.00 -5.42
N SER A 430 -36.80 21.68 -4.47
CA SER A 430 -36.85 20.36 -3.81
C SER A 430 -38.10 20.26 -2.92
N SER A 431 -38.92 19.23 -3.15
CA SER A 431 -40.17 19.02 -2.40
C SER A 431 -40.00 18.16 -1.14
N ILE A 432 -38.80 17.59 -0.94
CA ILE A 432 -38.41 16.75 0.20
C ILE A 432 -37.02 17.21 0.66
N GLY A 433 -36.68 16.99 1.94
CA GLY A 433 -35.34 17.20 2.48
C GLY A 433 -34.24 16.36 1.84
N PRO A 434 -32.97 16.59 2.18
CA PRO A 434 -31.86 15.79 1.71
C PRO A 434 -31.77 14.48 2.52
N LEU A 435 -31.05 13.50 1.96
CA LEU A 435 -30.70 12.25 2.64
C LEU A 435 -29.25 11.86 2.36
N ILE A 436 -28.73 10.88 3.09
CA ILE A 436 -27.47 10.19 2.79
C ILE A 436 -27.51 8.75 3.34
N ASN A 437 -26.98 7.78 2.58
CA ASN A 437 -27.00 6.36 2.94
C ASN A 437 -25.66 5.85 3.46
N ALA A 438 -24.54 6.36 2.94
CA ALA A 438 -23.21 6.02 3.44
C ALA A 438 -22.15 7.07 3.07
N GLY A 439 -20.94 6.89 3.62
CA GLY A 439 -19.75 7.57 3.17
C GLY A 439 -18.46 6.77 3.41
N GLU A 440 -17.44 7.07 2.60
CA GLU A 440 -16.04 6.67 2.81
C GLU A 440 -15.13 7.91 2.84
N VAL A 441 -14.19 7.95 3.79
CA VAL A 441 -13.03 8.85 3.78
C VAL A 441 -11.77 8.01 3.88
N PHE A 442 -10.80 8.31 3.02
CA PHE A 442 -9.42 7.84 3.13
C PHE A 442 -8.47 9.04 3.12
N GLN A 443 -7.41 9.01 3.92
CA GLN A 443 -6.27 9.88 3.72
C GLN A 443 -5.52 9.45 2.46
N VAL A 444 -5.16 10.40 1.61
CA VAL A 444 -4.35 10.15 0.42
C VAL A 444 -2.89 10.22 0.84
N LEU A 445 -2.19 9.10 0.74
CA LEU A 445 -0.76 8.98 1.03
C LEU A 445 0.03 8.99 -0.27
N THR A 446 1.17 9.66 -0.32
CA THR A 446 2.14 9.50 -1.41
C THR A 446 2.85 8.16 -1.28
N VAL A 447 2.86 7.34 -2.33
CA VAL A 447 3.59 6.06 -2.34
C VAL A 447 5.08 6.32 -2.17
N GLY A 448 5.76 5.46 -1.40
CA GLY A 448 7.20 5.52 -1.25
C GLY A 448 7.94 5.31 -2.57
N GLY A 449 9.18 5.78 -2.65
CA GLY A 449 10.09 5.33 -3.70
C GLY A 449 10.37 3.83 -3.60
N LYS A 450 11.22 3.32 -4.48
CA LYS A 450 11.82 1.97 -4.35
C LYS A 450 13.31 1.98 -4.59
N THR A 451 14.02 1.07 -3.92
CA THR A 451 15.39 0.72 -4.29
C THR A 451 15.40 0.22 -5.73
N LEU A 452 16.43 0.60 -6.51
CA LEU A 452 16.59 0.09 -7.86
C LEU A 452 16.58 -1.46 -7.85
N ALA A 453 15.66 -2.07 -8.60
CA ALA A 453 15.43 -3.52 -8.60
C ALA A 453 16.69 -4.38 -8.86
N ARG A 454 17.72 -3.84 -9.53
CA ARG A 454 19.03 -4.47 -9.68
C ARG A 454 19.75 -4.67 -8.35
N ASP A 455 19.70 -3.67 -7.48
CA ASP A 455 20.34 -3.68 -6.17
C ASP A 455 19.53 -4.56 -5.20
N VAL A 456 18.18 -4.56 -5.30
CA VAL A 456 17.31 -5.51 -4.57
C VAL A 456 17.65 -6.96 -4.93
N VAL A 457 17.73 -7.28 -6.23
CA VAL A 457 18.15 -8.62 -6.71
C VAL A 457 19.58 -8.98 -6.30
N ALA A 458 20.46 -7.99 -6.12
CA ALA A 458 21.81 -8.20 -5.63
C ALA A 458 21.84 -8.51 -4.13
N MET A 459 21.07 -7.78 -3.33
CA MET A 459 20.91 -8.02 -1.89
C MET A 459 20.24 -9.36 -1.60
N GLU A 460 19.19 -9.72 -2.33
CA GLU A 460 18.60 -11.07 -2.25
C GLU A 460 19.60 -12.18 -2.61
N GLY A 461 20.51 -11.90 -3.55
CA GLY A 461 21.61 -12.80 -3.91
C GLY A 461 22.73 -12.90 -2.87
N LEU A 462 22.85 -11.90 -1.98
CA LEU A 462 23.82 -11.85 -0.86
C LEU A 462 23.22 -12.43 0.43
N LYS A 463 21.97 -12.08 0.75
CA LYS A 463 21.17 -12.67 1.84
C LYS A 463 21.18 -14.20 1.79
N LYS A 464 21.09 -14.78 0.59
CA LYS A 464 21.08 -16.23 0.33
C LYS A 464 22.47 -16.89 0.33
N SER A 465 23.57 -16.13 0.39
CA SER A 465 24.92 -16.67 0.54
C SER A 465 25.45 -16.61 1.98
N PHE A 466 24.80 -15.82 2.85
CA PHE A 466 25.01 -15.86 4.29
C PHE A 466 24.21 -17.00 4.92
N GLN A 467 24.79 -17.64 5.93
CA GLN A 467 24.13 -18.69 6.73
C GLN A 467 23.26 -18.08 7.84
N ASN A 468 23.61 -16.87 8.29
CA ASN A 468 22.96 -16.11 9.36
C ASN A 468 22.81 -14.63 8.97
N PRO A 469 22.10 -14.30 7.86
CA PRO A 469 21.81 -12.90 7.51
C PRO A 469 21.01 -12.19 8.62
N PRO A 470 21.09 -10.86 8.74
CA PRO A 470 20.31 -10.11 9.72
C PRO A 470 18.79 -10.33 9.58
N VAL A 471 18.09 -10.40 10.71
CA VAL A 471 16.66 -10.80 10.79
C VAL A 471 15.67 -9.73 10.29
N ASP A 472 16.17 -8.54 9.95
CA ASP A 472 15.44 -7.40 9.39
C ASP A 472 15.62 -7.24 7.86
N TRP A 473 16.39 -8.13 7.22
CA TRP A 473 16.66 -8.10 5.77
C TRP A 473 15.44 -8.55 4.91
N ASN A 474 14.23 -8.04 5.17
CA ASN A 474 13.00 -8.26 4.36
C ASN A 474 12.38 -6.92 3.89
N GLY A 475 11.51 -6.95 2.88
CA GLY A 475 10.96 -5.76 2.23
C GLY A 475 11.97 -5.02 1.34
N ASP A 476 11.74 -3.72 1.08
CA ASP A 476 12.70 -2.88 0.36
C ASP A 476 13.96 -2.62 1.20
N PRO A 477 15.19 -2.81 0.70
CA PRO A 477 16.40 -2.70 1.52
C PRO A 477 16.76 -1.28 1.97
N CYS A 478 16.23 -0.24 1.32
CA CYS A 478 16.52 1.15 1.65
C CYS A 478 15.34 1.92 2.26
N LEU A 479 14.10 1.47 2.06
CA LEU A 479 12.92 2.33 2.26
C LEU A 479 11.86 1.81 3.26
N PRO A 480 11.15 2.72 3.97
CA PRO A 480 11.40 4.16 4.09
C PRO A 480 12.79 4.45 4.68
N ARG A 481 13.39 5.59 4.32
CA ARG A 481 14.83 5.86 4.47
C ARG A 481 15.38 5.63 5.89
N GLN A 482 14.59 5.95 6.91
CA GLN A 482 14.98 5.78 8.32
C GLN A 482 15.04 4.31 8.76
N TYR A 483 14.35 3.41 8.06
CA TYR A 483 14.32 1.94 8.27
C TYR A 483 14.97 1.18 7.10
N SER A 484 16.12 1.64 6.58
CA SER A 484 16.98 0.77 5.77
C SER A 484 17.39 -0.47 6.57
N TRP A 485 17.69 -1.57 5.86
CA TRP A 485 18.17 -2.80 6.48
C TRP A 485 19.46 -2.57 7.30
N THR A 486 19.65 -3.36 8.36
CA THR A 486 20.86 -3.32 9.18
C THR A 486 22.11 -3.40 8.31
N GLY A 487 23.01 -2.41 8.48
CA GLY A 487 24.26 -2.27 7.73
C GLY A 487 24.13 -1.63 6.34
N VAL A 488 22.92 -1.37 5.83
CA VAL A 488 22.70 -0.84 4.48
C VAL A 488 22.50 0.68 4.51
N THR A 489 23.35 1.42 3.78
CA THR A 489 23.17 2.86 3.52
C THR A 489 22.90 3.11 2.04
N CYS A 490 21.98 4.02 1.75
CA CYS A 490 21.48 4.27 0.40
C CYS A 490 21.56 5.74 -0.01
N SER A 491 21.64 5.98 -1.33
CA SER A 491 21.66 7.31 -1.93
C SER A 491 20.34 8.05 -1.75
N GLU A 492 20.40 9.39 -1.84
CA GLU A 492 19.21 10.24 -1.93
C GLU A 492 18.64 10.31 -3.36
N GLY A 493 17.55 11.06 -3.52
CA GLY A 493 16.93 11.37 -4.82
C GLY A 493 15.91 10.33 -5.32
N PRO A 494 15.32 10.53 -6.51
CA PRO A 494 14.24 9.69 -7.03
C PRO A 494 14.67 8.28 -7.47
N ARG A 495 15.97 7.99 -7.48
CA ARG A 495 16.53 6.69 -7.89
C ARG A 495 17.45 6.15 -6.79
N ILE A 496 16.84 5.63 -5.74
CA ILE A 496 17.54 5.09 -4.57
C ILE A 496 18.44 3.91 -4.98
N ARG A 497 19.71 3.98 -4.59
CA ARG A 497 20.77 2.99 -4.80
C ARG A 497 21.42 2.62 -3.48
N ILE A 498 21.97 1.41 -3.36
CA ILE A 498 22.81 1.06 -2.22
C ILE A 498 24.24 1.59 -2.46
N VAL A 499 24.79 2.31 -1.48
CA VAL A 499 26.10 2.98 -1.55
C VAL A 499 27.12 2.47 -0.52
N THR A 500 26.64 2.02 0.65
CA THR A 500 27.49 1.39 1.68
C THR A 500 26.85 0.11 2.16
N LEU A 501 27.68 -0.93 2.32
CA LEU A 501 27.41 -2.08 3.17
C LEU A 501 28.41 -2.05 4.33
N ASN A 502 27.92 -2.00 5.57
CA ASN A 502 28.73 -2.10 6.79
C ASN A 502 28.16 -3.20 7.68
N MET A 503 28.83 -4.36 7.68
CA MET A 503 28.49 -5.54 8.47
C MET A 503 29.62 -5.93 9.44
N THR A 504 30.54 -5.00 9.73
CA THR A 504 31.74 -5.28 10.53
C THR A 504 31.38 -5.77 11.93
N GLY A 505 31.97 -6.88 12.38
CA GLY A 505 31.72 -7.42 13.73
C GLY A 505 30.36 -8.10 13.94
N MET A 506 29.57 -8.33 12.88
CA MET A 506 28.21 -8.89 13.01
C MET A 506 28.13 -10.41 13.17
N GLY A 507 29.26 -11.12 13.13
CA GLY A 507 29.34 -12.58 13.29
C GLY A 507 28.80 -13.37 12.08
N LEU A 508 28.78 -12.76 10.89
CA LEU A 508 28.28 -13.38 9.66
C LEU A 508 29.16 -14.57 9.23
N SER A 509 28.53 -15.64 8.77
CA SER A 509 29.18 -16.78 8.13
C SER A 509 28.51 -17.17 6.81
N GLY A 510 29.19 -17.99 6.00
CA GLY A 510 28.80 -18.29 4.62
C GLY A 510 29.79 -17.69 3.62
N LEU A 511 29.29 -17.18 2.50
CA LEU A 511 30.08 -16.69 1.36
C LEU A 511 29.74 -15.24 1.00
N ILE A 512 30.69 -14.51 0.41
CA ILE A 512 30.41 -13.22 -0.25
C ILE A 512 29.90 -13.49 -1.67
N SER A 513 28.59 -13.35 -1.88
CA SER A 513 27.97 -13.64 -3.19
C SER A 513 28.53 -12.76 -4.32
N PRO A 514 28.89 -13.32 -5.49
CA PRO A 514 29.24 -12.55 -6.68
C PRO A 514 28.13 -11.58 -7.14
N TYR A 515 26.90 -11.70 -6.64
CA TYR A 515 25.82 -10.74 -6.87
C TYR A 515 26.13 -9.33 -6.33
N ILE A 516 27.03 -9.20 -5.34
CA ILE A 516 27.47 -7.89 -4.80
C ILE A 516 27.99 -6.95 -5.91
N SER A 517 28.63 -7.52 -6.94
CA SER A 517 29.12 -6.81 -8.15
C SER A 517 28.03 -6.06 -8.94
N LYS A 518 26.75 -6.39 -8.74
CA LYS A 518 25.62 -5.76 -9.44
C LYS A 518 25.21 -4.42 -8.82
N MET A 519 25.57 -4.16 -7.55
CA MET A 519 25.34 -2.90 -6.83
C MET A 519 26.37 -1.84 -7.23
N THR A 520 26.37 -1.47 -8.52
CA THR A 520 27.30 -0.54 -9.18
C THR A 520 27.41 0.88 -8.60
N ALA A 521 26.69 1.20 -7.53
CA ALA A 521 26.77 2.46 -6.80
C ALA A 521 27.53 2.34 -5.46
N LEU A 522 27.98 1.14 -5.07
CA LEU A 522 28.78 0.95 -3.87
C LEU A 522 30.09 1.75 -3.92
N THR A 523 30.30 2.59 -2.91
CA THR A 523 31.58 3.24 -2.60
C THR A 523 32.31 2.49 -1.49
N THR A 524 31.57 1.86 -0.57
CA THR A 524 32.12 1.36 0.69
C THR A 524 31.57 -0.03 1.00
N ILE A 525 32.46 -1.01 1.19
CA ILE A 525 32.14 -2.37 1.62
C ILE A 525 32.98 -2.68 2.86
N LEU A 526 32.34 -2.78 4.02
CA LEU A 526 32.97 -3.18 5.28
C LEU A 526 32.33 -4.50 5.72
N LEU A 527 33.09 -5.59 5.64
CA LEU A 527 32.68 -6.95 6.05
C LEU A 527 33.69 -7.58 7.02
N GLY A 528 34.65 -6.80 7.52
CA GLY A 528 35.71 -7.27 8.40
C GLY A 528 35.21 -7.81 9.75
N ASN A 529 36.07 -8.53 10.46
CA ASN A 529 35.76 -9.14 11.77
C ASN A 529 34.47 -9.98 11.74
N ASN A 530 34.49 -11.03 10.92
CA ASN A 530 33.36 -11.94 10.71
C ASN A 530 33.88 -13.39 10.56
N SER A 531 33.05 -14.31 10.06
CA SER A 531 33.43 -15.69 9.72
C SER A 531 32.99 -16.05 8.30
N LEU A 532 33.06 -15.08 7.39
CA LEU A 532 32.84 -15.27 5.96
C LEU A 532 33.97 -16.09 5.36
N SER A 533 33.66 -16.88 4.34
CA SER A 533 34.52 -17.90 3.77
C SER A 533 34.40 -17.98 2.25
N GLY A 534 35.21 -18.85 1.62
CA GLY A 534 35.31 -18.95 0.17
C GLY A 534 36.19 -17.84 -0.43
N THR A 535 36.07 -17.61 -1.72
CA THR A 535 36.88 -16.64 -2.46
C THR A 535 36.31 -15.22 -2.42
N ILE A 536 37.18 -14.23 -2.54
CA ILE A 536 36.78 -12.85 -2.84
C ILE A 536 36.20 -12.86 -4.27
N PRO A 537 34.94 -12.45 -4.50
CA PRO A 537 34.34 -12.43 -5.84
C PRO A 537 34.93 -11.30 -6.70
N ASP A 538 34.69 -11.33 -8.02
CA ASP A 538 35.06 -10.20 -8.86
C ASP A 538 34.19 -8.96 -8.53
N LEU A 539 34.85 -7.88 -8.13
CA LEU A 539 34.27 -6.58 -7.84
C LEU A 539 34.60 -5.55 -8.93
N SER A 540 35.20 -5.96 -10.06
CA SER A 540 35.69 -5.06 -11.12
C SER A 540 34.63 -4.12 -11.70
N SER A 541 33.35 -4.46 -11.60
CA SER A 541 32.20 -3.63 -12.00
C SER A 541 31.94 -2.44 -11.07
N LEU A 542 32.41 -2.47 -9.82
CA LEU A 542 32.15 -1.47 -8.79
C LEU A 542 33.07 -0.25 -8.95
N LYS A 543 32.94 0.46 -10.07
CA LYS A 543 33.83 1.59 -10.42
C LYS A 543 33.80 2.76 -9.42
N GLY A 544 32.76 2.83 -8.57
CA GLY A 544 32.66 3.78 -7.46
C GLY A 544 33.41 3.38 -6.18
N LEU A 545 33.86 2.13 -6.05
CA LEU A 545 34.41 1.60 -4.81
C LEU A 545 35.70 2.32 -4.40
N THR A 546 35.69 2.89 -3.20
CA THR A 546 36.81 3.59 -2.55
C THR A 546 37.39 2.77 -1.40
N ILE A 547 36.56 2.05 -0.65
CA ILE A 547 36.95 1.31 0.56
C ILE A 547 36.44 -0.14 0.47
N LEU A 548 37.35 -1.09 0.67
CA LEU A 548 37.05 -2.52 0.78
C LEU A 548 37.77 -3.13 1.98
N HIS A 549 37.03 -3.38 3.06
CA HIS A 549 37.50 -3.99 4.30
C HIS A 549 36.91 -5.40 4.42
N LEU A 550 37.77 -6.41 4.36
CA LEU A 550 37.48 -7.85 4.37
C LEU A 550 38.35 -8.62 5.38
N GLU A 551 39.11 -7.91 6.20
CA GLU A 551 40.02 -8.42 7.23
C GLU A 551 39.34 -9.28 8.30
N ASP A 552 40.13 -10.01 9.09
CA ASP A 552 39.66 -10.77 10.26
C ASP A 552 38.48 -11.70 9.91
N ASN A 553 38.71 -12.59 8.94
CA ASN A 553 37.71 -13.48 8.33
C ASN A 553 38.32 -14.85 7.95
N ARG A 554 37.59 -15.69 7.19
CA ARG A 554 38.03 -17.01 6.74
C ARG A 554 38.04 -17.13 5.21
N LEU A 555 38.19 -16.02 4.50
CA LEU A 555 38.29 -15.98 3.04
C LEU A 555 39.58 -16.65 2.59
N GLY A 556 39.59 -17.21 1.39
CA GLY A 556 40.75 -17.94 0.86
C GLY A 556 40.85 -17.94 -0.65
N GLY A 557 41.92 -18.56 -1.15
CA GLY A 557 42.32 -18.42 -2.55
C GLY A 557 42.99 -17.06 -2.80
N HIS A 558 43.05 -16.65 -4.07
CA HIS A 558 43.84 -15.50 -4.51
C HIS A 558 43.08 -14.17 -4.40
N ILE A 559 43.80 -13.08 -4.12
CA ILE A 559 43.28 -11.72 -4.28
C ILE A 559 43.00 -11.47 -5.78
N PRO A 560 41.76 -11.15 -6.20
CA PRO A 560 41.43 -11.00 -7.62
C PRO A 560 42.21 -9.85 -8.28
N PRO A 561 43.04 -10.10 -9.32
CA PRO A 561 43.84 -9.05 -9.96
C PRO A 561 43.01 -7.90 -10.54
N LEU A 562 41.73 -8.15 -10.85
CA LEU A 562 40.83 -7.12 -11.39
C LEU A 562 40.49 -6.01 -10.36
N LEU A 563 40.76 -6.20 -9.06
CA LEU A 563 40.64 -5.14 -8.05
C LEU A 563 41.60 -3.96 -8.33
N GLY A 564 42.78 -4.21 -8.91
CA GLY A 564 43.72 -3.16 -9.31
C GLY A 564 43.15 -2.20 -10.37
N ASN A 565 42.17 -2.66 -11.14
CA ASN A 565 41.48 -1.86 -12.17
C ASN A 565 40.44 -0.88 -11.57
N LEU A 566 40.20 -0.92 -10.25
CA LEU A 566 39.33 0.03 -9.55
C LEU A 566 40.10 1.34 -9.30
N LYS A 567 39.92 2.32 -10.20
CA LYS A 567 40.62 3.62 -10.16
C LYS A 567 40.41 4.34 -8.81
N ASN A 568 39.20 4.27 -8.27
CA ASN A 568 38.79 4.99 -7.07
C ASN A 568 39.16 4.30 -5.75
N LEU A 569 39.58 3.03 -5.76
CA LEU A 569 39.97 2.30 -4.55
C LEU A 569 41.15 2.99 -3.87
N ARG A 570 41.05 3.18 -2.55
CA ARG A 570 42.02 3.82 -1.64
C ARG A 570 42.38 2.94 -0.46
N GLU A 571 41.47 2.09 -0.01
CA GLU A 571 41.70 1.15 1.09
C GLU A 571 41.32 -0.27 0.64
N LEU A 572 42.24 -1.21 0.83
CA LEU A 572 42.04 -2.64 0.63
C LEU A 572 42.63 -3.41 1.81
N PHE A 573 41.79 -3.75 2.78
CA PHE A 573 42.19 -4.53 3.95
C PHE A 573 41.68 -5.97 3.80
N VAL A 574 42.60 -6.93 3.88
CA VAL A 574 42.40 -8.36 3.62
C VAL A 574 43.22 -9.25 4.57
N TYR A 575 44.04 -8.66 5.45
CA TYR A 575 44.81 -9.37 6.48
C TYR A 575 43.96 -10.30 7.37
N ASN A 576 44.62 -11.23 8.07
CA ASN A 576 43.99 -12.25 8.92
C ASN A 576 42.84 -13.00 8.21
N ASN A 577 43.20 -13.59 7.06
CA ASN A 577 42.38 -14.48 6.25
C ASN A 577 43.26 -15.65 5.75
N ASN A 578 42.64 -16.70 5.22
CA ASN A 578 43.30 -17.88 4.64
C ASN A 578 43.63 -17.70 3.13
N LEU A 579 44.04 -16.49 2.73
CA LEU A 579 44.36 -16.13 1.34
C LEU A 579 45.69 -16.74 0.90
N THR A 580 45.83 -17.02 -0.39
CA THR A 580 46.98 -17.73 -0.97
C THR A 580 47.47 -17.08 -2.27
N GLY A 581 48.72 -17.40 -2.65
CA GLY A 581 49.39 -16.83 -3.80
C GLY A 581 50.08 -15.49 -3.51
N GLN A 582 50.43 -14.76 -4.56
CA GLN A 582 51.07 -13.44 -4.47
C GLN A 582 50.05 -12.30 -4.58
N VAL A 583 50.33 -11.16 -3.96
CA VAL A 583 49.59 -9.92 -4.20
C VAL A 583 49.79 -9.49 -5.66
N PRO A 584 48.72 -9.30 -6.46
CA PRO A 584 48.83 -8.85 -7.85
C PRO A 584 49.59 -7.51 -7.98
N SER A 585 50.51 -7.42 -8.95
CA SER A 585 51.39 -6.26 -9.13
C SER A 585 50.65 -4.96 -9.46
N ASN A 586 49.47 -5.05 -10.07
CA ASN A 586 48.58 -3.91 -10.32
C ASN A 586 47.76 -3.48 -9.08
N ILE A 587 47.91 -4.18 -7.95
CA ILE A 587 47.38 -3.81 -6.62
C ILE A 587 48.53 -3.28 -5.75
N SER A 588 49.62 -4.04 -5.60
CA SER A 588 50.77 -3.60 -4.79
C SER A 588 51.52 -2.39 -5.38
N GLY A 589 51.51 -2.22 -6.70
CA GLY A 589 52.04 -1.03 -7.38
C GLY A 589 51.05 0.13 -7.55
N LYS A 590 49.85 0.08 -6.92
CA LYS A 590 48.80 1.09 -7.12
C LYS A 590 49.07 2.35 -6.28
N PRO A 591 49.28 3.54 -6.90
CA PRO A 591 49.54 4.76 -6.13
C PRO A 591 48.34 5.17 -5.27
N GLY A 592 48.58 5.52 -4.01
CA GLY A 592 47.55 5.98 -3.08
C GLY A 592 46.56 4.89 -2.63
N LEU A 593 46.97 3.63 -2.63
CA LEU A 593 46.27 2.53 -1.97
C LEU A 593 46.93 2.23 -0.61
N ASP A 594 46.17 2.31 0.48
CA ASP A 594 46.48 1.63 1.74
C ASP A 594 46.06 0.16 1.61
N LEU A 595 47.03 -0.75 1.74
CA LEU A 595 46.90 -2.18 1.50
C LEU A 595 47.40 -2.92 2.74
N ARG A 596 46.57 -3.77 3.33
CA ARG A 596 46.88 -4.50 4.58
C ARG A 596 46.39 -5.94 4.51
#